data_AF-A0A8J6XJU2-F1
#
_entry.id   AF-A0A8J6XJU2-F1
#
_cell.length_a   1.000
_cell.length_b   1.000
_cell.length_c   1.000
_cell.angle_alpha   90.00
_cell.angle_beta   90.00
_cell.angle_gamma   90.00
#
_symmetry.space_group_name_H-M   'P 1'
#
loop_
_entity.id
_entity.type
_entity.pdbx_description
1 polymer ?
#
loop_
_entity_poly.entity_id
_entity_poly.type
_entity_poly.pdbx_seq_one_letter_code
_entity_poly.pdbx_strand_id
1 'polypeptide(L)'
;MSEIVTQLKTIIAEELDVNLKVGEIDENASLFEEGLGLDSIAIVELISLVEQHFNFQFSDSELTPNYFSTINNLANFISHKIASKKLETSTTPFIP
;
A
#
# COMPACT_ATOMS: atom_id res chain seq x y z
N MET A 1 5.27 3.91 -14.64
CA MET A 1 4.95 4.20 -13.23
C MET A 1 3.63 3.53 -12.92
N SER A 2 3.63 2.62 -11.94
CA SER A 2 2.44 1.92 -11.50
C SER A 2 1.54 2.89 -10.74
N GLU A 3 0.25 3.03 -11.10
CA GLU A 3 -0.69 3.96 -10.42
C GLU A 3 -0.71 3.76 -8.90
N ILE A 4 -0.56 2.51 -8.44
CA ILE A 4 -0.53 2.12 -7.03
C ILE A 4 0.70 2.70 -6.31
N VAL A 5 1.86 2.75 -6.96
CA VAL A 5 3.07 3.37 -6.40
C VAL A 5 2.82 4.84 -6.13
N THR A 6 2.23 5.56 -7.10
CA THR A 6 1.90 6.98 -6.92
C THR A 6 0.92 7.18 -5.77
N GLN A 7 -0.13 6.36 -5.67
CA GLN A 7 -1.06 6.45 -4.55
C GLN A 7 -0.41 6.15 -3.20
N LEU A 8 0.43 5.12 -3.11
CA LEU A 8 1.20 4.81 -1.89
C LEU A 8 2.06 5.99 -1.46
N LYS A 9 2.77 6.62 -2.39
CA LYS A 9 3.59 7.80 -2.10
C LYS A 9 2.75 8.96 -1.59
N THR A 10 1.57 9.17 -2.18
CA THR A 10 0.62 10.19 -1.73
C THR A 10 0.11 9.91 -0.33
N ILE A 11 -0.31 8.67 -0.03
CA ILE A 11 -0.76 8.26 1.31
C ILE A 11 0.36 8.47 2.33
N ILE A 12 1.59 8.05 2.01
CA ILE A 12 2.74 8.26 2.91
C ILE A 12 2.98 9.77 3.11
N ALA A 13 3.00 10.58 2.06
CA ALA A 13 3.32 12.00 2.16
C ALA A 13 2.21 12.85 2.81
N GLU A 14 0.94 12.55 2.54
CA GLU A 14 -0.21 13.37 2.95
C GLU A 14 -0.92 12.84 4.19
N GLU A 15 -1.01 11.52 4.37
CA GLU A 15 -1.79 10.91 5.45
C GLU A 15 -0.91 10.45 6.63
N LEU A 16 0.34 10.02 6.37
CA LEU A 16 1.18 9.38 7.39
C LEU A 16 1.93 10.36 8.31
N ASP A 17 1.76 11.67 8.13
CA ASP A 17 2.39 12.75 8.91
C ASP A 17 3.94 12.68 8.98
N VAL A 18 4.59 12.09 7.98
CA VAL A 18 6.05 11.86 7.97
C VAL A 18 6.88 13.05 7.48
N ASN A 19 6.26 14.19 7.20
CA ASN A 19 6.91 15.40 6.65
C ASN A 19 7.79 15.11 5.41
N LEU A 20 7.40 14.13 4.59
CA LEU A 20 8.06 13.76 3.34
C LEU A 20 7.19 14.19 2.15
N LYS A 21 7.81 14.52 1.02
CA LYS A 21 7.10 14.84 -0.22
C LYS A 21 7.06 13.64 -1.15
N VAL A 22 5.95 13.45 -1.87
CA VAL A 22 5.75 12.42 -2.90
C VAL A 22 6.94 12.31 -3.90
N GLY A 23 7.57 13.45 -4.21
CA GLY A 23 8.72 13.53 -5.11
C GLY A 23 10.06 13.13 -4.51
N GLU A 24 10.20 13.13 -3.18
CA GLU A 24 11.42 12.72 -2.46
C GLU A 24 11.38 11.27 -2.02
N ILE A 25 10.18 10.68 -1.96
CA ILE A 25 9.98 9.27 -1.68
C ILE A 25 10.50 8.46 -2.87
N ASP A 26 11.45 7.55 -2.67
CA ASP A 26 11.87 6.60 -3.70
C ASP A 26 11.09 5.30 -3.58
N GLU A 27 10.65 4.74 -4.71
CA GLU A 27 9.83 3.52 -4.72
C GLU A 27 10.64 2.23 -4.46
N ASN A 28 11.96 2.29 -4.65
CA ASN A 28 12.91 1.22 -4.37
C ASN A 28 13.60 1.39 -3.01
N ALA A 29 13.44 2.53 -2.36
CA ALA A 29 13.94 2.74 -1.01
C ALA A 29 13.21 1.84 -0.01
N SER A 30 13.93 1.46 1.04
CA SER A 30 13.35 0.75 2.16
C SER A 30 12.30 1.62 2.85
N LEU A 31 11.13 1.09 3.20
CA LEU A 31 10.16 1.81 4.02
C LEU A 31 10.66 1.93 5.47
N PHE A 32 11.56 1.05 5.91
CA PHE A 32 12.18 1.04 7.22
C PHE A 32 13.56 1.70 7.23
N GLU A 33 14.10 1.93 8.43
CA GLU A 33 15.48 2.38 8.77
C GLU A 33 16.32 2.99 7.63
N GLU A 34 16.85 2.16 6.71
CA GLU A 34 17.78 2.58 5.66
C GLU A 34 17.18 3.38 4.49
N GLY A 35 15.87 3.57 4.42
CA GLY A 35 15.23 4.37 3.36
C GLY A 35 14.39 5.52 3.90
N LEU A 36 13.07 5.32 3.97
CA LEU A 36 12.10 6.30 4.46
C LEU A 36 12.10 6.41 5.99
N GLY A 37 12.68 5.42 6.69
CA GLY A 37 12.83 5.46 8.14
C GLY A 37 11.51 5.47 8.89
N LEU A 38 10.47 4.84 8.34
CA LEU A 38 9.16 4.79 9.00
C LEU A 38 9.25 4.00 10.31
N ASP A 39 8.75 4.61 11.39
CA ASP A 39 8.58 3.96 12.67
C ASP A 39 7.57 2.81 12.58
N SER A 40 7.67 1.82 13.48
CA SER A 40 6.75 0.68 13.51
C SER A 40 5.28 1.10 13.62
N ILE A 41 4.99 2.23 14.26
CA ILE A 41 3.63 2.81 14.35
C ILE A 41 3.16 3.34 12.99
N ALA A 42 4.01 4.09 12.29
CA ALA A 42 3.72 4.60 10.96
C ALA A 42 3.50 3.45 9.96
N ILE A 43 4.22 2.34 10.09
CA ILE A 43 3.98 1.16 9.23
C ILE A 43 2.58 0.58 9.46
N VAL A 44 2.14 0.45 10.70
CA VAL A 44 0.79 -0.04 11.04
C VAL A 44 -0.29 0.89 10.49
N GLU A 45 -0.08 2.19 10.59
CA GLU A 45 -1.02 3.18 10.05
C GLU A 45 -1.05 3.17 8.52
N LEU A 46 0.11 3.06 7.86
CA LEU A 46 0.21 2.89 6.40
C LEU A 46 -0.55 1.65 5.93
N ILE A 47 -0.41 0.51 6.62
CA ILE A 47 -1.17 -0.71 6.34
C ILE A 47 -2.66 -0.40 6.39
N SER A 48 -3.13 0.21 7.47
CA SER A 48 -4.55 0.51 7.66
C SER A 48 -5.08 1.46 6.57
N LEU A 49 -4.34 2.52 6.24
CA LEU A 49 -4.69 3.47 5.18
C LEU A 49 -4.79 2.79 3.82
N VAL A 50 -3.84 1.91 3.49
CA VAL A 50 -3.84 1.12 2.25
C VAL A 50 -5.07 0.19 2.20
N GLU A 51 -5.38 -0.51 3.28
CA GLU A 51 -6.57 -1.37 3.36
C GLU A 51 -7.87 -0.58 3.11
N GLN A 52 -7.99 0.63 3.69
CA GLN A 52 -9.12 1.51 3.47
C GLN A 52 -9.18 2.02 2.01
N HIS A 53 -8.07 2.55 1.48
CA HIS A 53 -7.99 3.14 0.14
C HIS A 53 -8.33 2.13 -0.96
N PHE A 54 -7.79 0.91 -0.85
CA PHE A 54 -7.95 -0.11 -1.87
C PHE A 54 -9.05 -1.13 -1.51
N ASN A 55 -9.73 -0.94 -0.38
CA ASN A 55 -10.86 -1.75 0.06
C ASN A 55 -10.50 -3.26 0.13
N PHE A 56 -9.32 -3.61 0.62
CA PHE A 56 -8.91 -5.00 0.85
C PHE A 56 -8.31 -5.14 2.24
N GLN A 57 -8.13 -6.38 2.70
CA GLN A 57 -7.47 -6.69 3.95
C GLN A 57 -6.23 -7.54 3.71
N PHE A 58 -5.16 -7.23 4.41
CA PHE A 58 -3.98 -8.09 4.48
C PHE A 58 -4.26 -9.23 5.45
N SER A 59 -3.88 -10.43 5.07
CA SER A 59 -3.88 -11.59 5.96
C SER A 59 -2.63 -11.55 6.84
N ASP A 60 -2.64 -12.18 8.02
CA ASP A 60 -1.46 -12.28 8.89
C ASP A 60 -0.22 -12.84 8.16
N SER A 61 -0.42 -13.82 7.27
CA SER A 61 0.66 -14.39 6.44
C SER A 61 1.22 -13.43 5.39
N GLU A 62 0.48 -12.38 5.04
CA GLU A 62 0.83 -11.36 4.05
C GLU A 62 1.45 -10.12 4.72
N LEU A 63 1.19 -9.92 6.02
CA LEU A 63 1.79 -8.91 6.89
C LEU A 63 3.24 -9.26 7.27
N THR A 64 4.08 -9.54 6.27
CA THR A 64 5.51 -9.81 6.50
C THR A 64 6.38 -8.62 6.14
N PRO A 65 7.40 -8.29 6.95
CA PRO A 65 8.27 -7.13 6.72
C PRO A 65 8.97 -7.15 5.35
N ASN A 66 9.10 -8.31 4.71
CA ASN A 66 9.60 -8.44 3.34
C ASN A 66 8.69 -7.79 2.28
N TYR A 67 7.36 -7.90 2.41
CA TYR A 67 6.41 -7.24 1.50
C TYR A 67 6.31 -5.74 1.77
N PHE A 68 6.48 -5.35 3.02
CA PHE A 68 6.54 -3.95 3.46
C PHE A 68 7.94 -3.35 3.36
N SER A 69 8.91 -4.06 2.76
CA SER A 69 10.28 -3.55 2.66
C SER A 69 10.37 -2.36 1.73
N THR A 70 9.68 -2.35 0.58
CA THR A 70 9.74 -1.24 -0.39
C THR A 70 8.35 -0.93 -0.94
N ILE A 71 8.16 0.29 -1.45
CA ILE A 71 6.90 0.69 -2.07
C ILE A 71 6.61 -0.17 -3.31
N ASN A 72 7.63 -0.57 -4.07
CA ASN A 72 7.45 -1.45 -5.22
C ASN A 72 6.87 -2.82 -4.84
N ASN A 73 7.41 -3.45 -3.77
CA ASN A 73 6.88 -4.73 -3.29
C ASN A 73 5.44 -4.61 -2.82
N LEU A 74 5.16 -3.57 -2.03
CA LEU A 74 3.82 -3.30 -1.53
C LEU A 74 2.84 -3.01 -2.67
N ALA A 75 3.24 -2.19 -3.64
CA ALA A 75 2.42 -1.87 -4.82
C ALA A 75 2.14 -3.10 -5.69
N ASN A 76 3.14 -3.95 -5.91
CA ASN A 76 2.97 -5.19 -6.66
C ASN A 76 2.00 -6.14 -5.94
N PHE A 77 2.14 -6.27 -4.62
CA PHE A 77 1.23 -7.06 -3.79
C PHE A 77 -0.22 -6.55 -3.88
N ILE A 78 -0.43 -5.25 -3.69
CA ILE A 78 -1.75 -4.62 -3.82
C ILE A 78 -2.31 -4.82 -5.23
N SER A 79 -1.49 -4.64 -6.27
CA SER A 79 -1.89 -4.86 -7.66
C SER A 79 -2.42 -6.27 -7.87
N HIS A 80 -1.75 -7.27 -7.28
CA HIS A 80 -2.14 -8.66 -7.37
C HIS A 80 -3.49 -8.89 -6.68
N LYS A 81 -3.66 -8.37 -5.44
CA LYS A 81 -4.92 -8.44 -4.68
C LYS A 81 -6.10 -7.81 -5.42
N ILE A 82 -5.92 -6.59 -5.94
CA ILE A 82 -6.98 -5.87 -6.67
C ILE A 82 -7.32 -6.59 -7.98
N ALA A 83 -6.32 -7.10 -8.69
CA ALA A 83 -6.54 -7.88 -9.91
C ALA A 83 -7.33 -9.16 -9.63
N SER A 84 -7.04 -9.86 -8.52
CA SER A 84 -7.83 -11.03 -8.08
C SER A 84 -9.26 -10.64 -7.70
N LYS A 85 -9.45 -9.54 -6.96
CA LYS A 85 -10.78 -9.08 -6.51
C LYS A 85 -11.67 -8.60 -7.66
N LYS A 86 -11.09 -8.00 -8.70
CA LYS A 86 -11.81 -7.49 -9.88
C LYS A 86 -12.50 -8.60 -10.68
N LEU A 87 -12.12 -9.86 -10.48
CA LEU A 87 -12.77 -11.02 -11.09
C LEU A 87 -14.09 -11.41 -10.37
N GLU A 88 -14.27 -11.02 -9.11
CA GLU A 88 -15.42 -11.45 -8.28
C GLU A 88 -16.56 -10.41 -8.23
N THR A 89 -16.30 -9.14 -8.58
CA THR A 89 -17.32 -8.07 -8.53
C THR A 89 -18.16 -7.93 -9.82
N SER A 90 -18.08 -8.89 -10.75
CA SER A 90 -18.95 -8.92 -11.95
C SER A 90 -20.14 -9.89 -11.82
N THR A 91 -20.41 -10.43 -10.63
CA THR A 91 -21.59 -11.28 -10.39
C THR A 91 -22.34 -10.84 -9.14
N THR A 92 -22.95 -9.67 -9.19
CA THR A 92 -24.24 -9.52 -8.53
C THR A 92 -25.14 -8.63 -9.39
N PRO A 93 -25.81 -9.21 -10.40
CA PRO A 93 -27.02 -8.60 -10.92
C PRO A 93 -28.06 -8.72 -9.80
N PHE A 94 -28.16 -7.71 -8.94
CA PHE A 94 -29.38 -7.51 -8.19
C PHE A 94 -30.25 -6.54 -9.00
N ILE A 95 -31.06 -7.13 -9.89
CA ILE A 95 -32.21 -6.51 -10.55
C ILE A 95 -33.39 -7.46 -10.30
N PRO A 96 -34.64 -7.00 -10.07
CA PRO A 96 -35.15 -5.72 -9.59
C PRO A 96 -35.61 -5.76 -8.11
#